data_AF-A0A7W6WYV7-F1
#
_entry.id   AF-A0A7W6WYV7-F1
#
_cell.length_a   1.000
_cell.length_b   1.000
_cell.length_c   1.000
_cell.angle_alpha   90.00
_cell.angle_beta   90.00
_cell.angle_gamma   90.00
#
_symmetry.space_group_name_H-M   'P 1'
#
loop_
_entity.id
_entity.type
_entity.pdbx_description
1 polymer ?
#
loop_
_entity_poly.entity_id
_entity_poly.type
_entity_poly.pdbx_seq_one_letter_code
_entity_poly.pdbx_strand_id
1 'polypeptide(L)'
;MNDLHAWLSEQHHGLRTFRTFQQKLDTLGRDDPAQRGLCRLLSSLVASYVEAYDEAPLPVEVADSAYHRLLALVASIDLNADADRRLADINRVAESRLWQ
;
A
#
# COMPACT_ATOMS: atom_id res chain seq x y z
N MET A 1 4.77 -14.88 2.46
CA MET A 1 3.61 -14.06 2.85
C MET A 1 4.16 -12.87 3.62
N ASN A 2 4.11 -11.68 3.02
CA ASN A 2 4.77 -10.47 3.50
C ASN A 2 4.22 -10.05 4.89
N ASP A 3 5.06 -9.73 5.87
CA ASP A 3 4.63 -9.23 7.20
C ASP A 3 3.68 -8.04 7.09
N LEU A 4 3.83 -7.26 6.02
CA LEU A 4 2.95 -6.15 5.69
C LEU A 4 1.54 -6.61 5.28
N HIS A 5 1.42 -7.70 4.52
CA HIS A 5 0.13 -8.28 4.14
C HIS A 5 -0.58 -8.89 5.35
N ALA A 6 0.14 -9.66 6.16
CA ALA A 6 -0.40 -10.27 7.38
C ALA A 6 -0.98 -9.21 8.30
N TRP A 7 -0.20 -8.16 8.59
CA TRP A 7 -0.69 -7.02 9.37
C TRP A 7 -1.89 -6.37 8.71
N LEU A 8 -1.81 -6.05 7.41
CA LEU A 8 -2.86 -5.31 6.72
C LEU A 8 -4.19 -6.07 6.78
N SER A 9 -4.18 -7.40 6.58
CA SER A 9 -5.39 -8.23 6.53
C SER A 9 -6.25 -8.23 7.80
N GLU A 10 -5.66 -7.85 8.94
CA GLU A 10 -6.34 -7.79 10.24
C GLU A 10 -6.88 -6.39 10.58
N GLN A 11 -6.69 -5.41 9.69
CA GLN A 11 -7.01 -4.01 9.98
C GLN A 11 -8.44 -3.62 9.56
N HIS A 12 -8.95 -2.56 10.19
CA HIS A 12 -10.19 -1.93 9.77
C HIS A 12 -9.99 -1.07 8.51
N HIS A 13 -11.04 -0.81 7.73
CA HIS A 13 -10.92 -0.19 6.41
C HIS A 13 -10.87 1.36 6.44
N GLY A 14 -10.64 1.95 7.62
CA GLY A 14 -10.62 3.40 7.83
C GLY A 14 -9.29 4.06 7.49
N LEU A 15 -9.29 5.39 7.30
CA LEU A 15 -8.10 6.19 6.94
C LEU A 15 -6.90 6.01 7.87
N ARG A 16 -7.13 5.73 9.16
CA ARG A 16 -6.06 5.46 10.12
C ARG A 16 -5.18 4.28 9.68
N THR A 17 -5.78 3.24 9.11
CA THR A 17 -5.06 2.06 8.60
C THR A 17 -4.10 2.44 7.48
N PHE A 18 -4.55 3.26 6.54
CA PHE A 18 -3.73 3.76 5.44
C PHE A 18 -2.54 4.61 5.95
N ARG A 19 -2.77 5.48 6.94
CA ARG A 19 -1.69 6.25 7.59
C ARG A 19 -0.68 5.36 8.31
N THR A 20 -1.14 4.36 9.07
CA THR A 20 -0.26 3.39 9.74
C THR A 20 0.50 2.52 8.74
N PHE A 21 -0.11 2.18 7.61
CA PHE A 21 0.56 1.47 6.53
C PHE A 21 1.72 2.30 5.95
N GLN A 22 1.56 3.60 5.72
CA GLN A 22 2.66 4.48 5.29
C GLN A 22 3.81 4.51 6.31
N GLN A 23 3.52 4.55 7.61
CA GLN A 23 4.54 4.48 8.65
C GLN A 23 5.33 3.16 8.60
N LYS A 24 4.64 2.04 8.37
CA LYS A 24 5.29 0.72 8.23
C LYS A 24 6.17 0.65 6.98
N LEU A 25 5.73 1.23 5.86
CA LEU A 25 6.54 1.34 4.64
C LEU A 25 7.78 2.20 4.85
N ASP A 26 7.67 3.30 5.61
CA ASP A 26 8.81 4.15 5.94
C ASP A 26 9.85 3.39 6.76
N THR A 27 9.42 2.60 7.75
CA THR A 27 10.32 1.71 8.51
C THR A 27 10.95 0.66 7.58
N LEU A 28 10.15 -0.05 6.79
CA LEU A 28 10.63 -1.09 5.88
C LEU A 28 11.66 -0.54 4.87
N GLY A 29 11.40 0.62 4.26
CA GLY A 29 12.31 1.23 3.29
C GLY A 29 13.58 1.84 3.91
N ARG A 30 13.59 2.08 5.23
CA ARG A 30 14.80 2.44 5.98
C ARG A 30 15.63 1.21 6.28
N ASP A 31 14.99 0.14 6.73
CA ASP A 31 15.65 -1.10 7.19
C ASP A 31 16.11 -1.98 6.01
N ASP A 32 15.40 -1.95 4.88
CA ASP A 32 15.77 -2.64 3.63
C ASP A 32 15.88 -1.64 2.46
N PRO A 33 17.08 -1.11 2.18
CA PRO A 33 17.30 -0.18 1.07
C PRO A 33 16.93 -0.74 -0.31
N ALA A 34 16.96 -2.06 -0.51
CA ALA A 34 16.59 -2.70 -1.77
C ALA A 34 15.08 -2.57 -2.06
N GLN A 35 14.25 -2.39 -1.01
CA GLN A 35 12.80 -2.22 -1.12
C GLN A 35 12.35 -0.76 -1.09
N ARG A 36 13.28 0.19 -0.91
CA ARG A 36 12.95 1.61 -0.72
C ARG A 36 12.13 2.21 -1.85
N GLY A 37 12.42 1.84 -3.09
CA GLY A 37 11.68 2.30 -4.28
C GLY A 37 10.22 1.85 -4.25
N LEU A 38 9.99 0.56 -4.01
CA LEU A 38 8.66 -0.01 -3.87
C LEU A 38 7.89 0.61 -2.68
N CYS A 39 8.55 0.78 -1.53
CA CYS A 39 7.94 1.39 -0.35
C CYS A 39 7.50 2.84 -0.62
N ARG A 40 8.33 3.63 -1.32
CA ARG A 40 8.00 5.00 -1.73
C ARG A 40 6.78 5.03 -2.66
N LEU A 41 6.71 4.13 -3.63
CA LEU A 41 5.58 4.06 -4.56
C LEU A 41 4.28 3.67 -3.88
N LEU A 42 4.31 2.64 -3.02
CA LEU A 42 3.14 2.26 -2.22
C LEU A 42 2.69 3.38 -1.29
N SER A 43 3.64 4.09 -0.67
CA SER A 43 3.33 5.23 0.20
C SER A 43 2.68 6.37 -0.58
N SER A 44 3.15 6.65 -1.80
CA SER A 44 2.55 7.67 -2.69
C SER A 44 1.15 7.28 -3.18
N LEU A 45 0.94 6.00 -3.52
CA LEU A 45 -0.37 5.48 -3.90
C LEU A 45 -1.40 5.72 -2.78
N VAL A 46 -1.01 5.40 -1.55
CA VAL A 46 -1.85 5.59 -0.36
C VAL A 46 -2.01 7.07 0.01
N ALA A 47 -0.97 7.89 -0.17
CA ALA A 47 -1.03 9.33 0.13
C ALA A 47 -2.17 10.01 -0.64
N SER A 48 -2.30 9.74 -1.94
CA SER A 48 -3.37 10.33 -2.76
C SER A 48 -4.78 10.04 -2.23
N TYR A 49 -4.99 8.85 -1.67
CA TYR A 49 -6.25 8.45 -1.05
C TYR A 49 -6.46 9.13 0.30
N VAL A 50 -5.41 9.18 1.13
CA VAL A 50 -5.48 9.85 2.43
C VAL A 50 -5.76 11.34 2.27
N GLU A 51 -5.10 12.01 1.32
CA GLU A 51 -5.28 13.44 1.04
C GLU A 51 -6.69 13.76 0.55
N ALA A 52 -7.26 12.94 -0.33
CA ALA A 52 -8.60 13.18 -0.88
C ALA A 52 -9.73 13.05 0.12
N TYR A 53 -9.53 12.24 1.16
CA TYR A 53 -10.51 12.04 2.23
C TYR A 53 -10.03 12.63 3.57
N ASP A 54 -8.97 13.44 3.57
CA ASP A 54 -8.61 14.20 4.75
C ASP A 54 -9.65 15.30 4.96
N GLU A 55 -10.26 15.31 6.15
CA GLU A 55 -11.36 16.22 6.52
C GLU A 55 -12.66 16.08 5.68
N ALA A 56 -12.67 15.25 4.63
CA ALA A 56 -13.87 14.94 3.85
C ALA A 56 -14.58 13.68 4.37
N PRO A 57 -15.91 13.57 4.21
CA PRO A 57 -16.61 12.33 4.53
C PRO A 57 -16.12 11.21 3.61
N LEU A 58 -15.64 10.11 4.20
CA LEU A 58 -15.27 8.90 3.48
C LEU A 58 -16.47 7.94 3.40
N PRO A 59 -17.04 7.70 2.19
CA PRO A 59 -18.11 6.72 2.05
C PRO A 59 -17.61 5.31 2.37
N VAL A 60 -18.43 4.52 3.07
CA VAL A 60 -18.06 3.15 3.50
C VAL A 60 -17.70 2.27 2.31
N GLU A 61 -18.43 2.37 1.19
CA GLU A 61 -18.16 1.58 -0.03
C GLU A 61 -16.80 1.93 -0.66
N VAL A 62 -16.42 3.21 -0.63
CA VAL A 62 -15.11 3.65 -1.11
C VAL A 62 -14.01 3.12 -0.20
N ALA A 63 -14.21 3.20 1.12
CA ALA A 63 -13.28 2.68 2.12
C ALA A 63 -13.02 1.18 1.93
N ASP A 64 -14.10 0.42 1.76
CA ASP A 64 -14.06 -1.02 1.57
C ASP A 64 -13.35 -1.40 0.25
N SER A 65 -13.72 -0.75 -0.85
CA SER A 65 -13.10 -0.98 -2.16
C SER A 65 -11.60 -0.63 -2.16
N ALA A 66 -11.23 0.53 -1.62
CA ALA A 66 -9.84 0.97 -1.54
C ALA A 66 -8.99 0.01 -0.69
N TYR A 67 -9.54 -0.46 0.43
CA TYR A 67 -8.86 -1.41 1.30
C TYR A 67 -8.63 -2.76 0.60
N HIS A 68 -9.65 -3.33 -0.04
CA HIS A 68 -9.49 -4.61 -0.75
C HIS A 68 -8.52 -4.51 -1.93
N ARG A 69 -8.51 -3.39 -2.66
CA ARG A 69 -7.51 -3.13 -3.72
C ARG A 69 -6.10 -3.08 -3.17
N LEU A 70 -5.89 -2.37 -2.06
CA LEU A 70 -4.59 -2.30 -1.40
C LEU A 70 -4.15 -3.69 -0.91
N LEU A 71 -5.05 -4.43 -0.27
CA LEU A 71 -4.78 -5.78 0.24
C LEU A 71 -4.35 -6.72 -0.89
N ALA A 72 -5.10 -6.75 -1.99
CA ALA A 72 -4.78 -7.56 -3.16
C ALA A 72 -3.44 -7.15 -3.81
N LEU A 73 -3.17 -5.85 -3.91
CA LEU A 73 -1.90 -5.35 -4.44
C LEU A 73 -0.73 -5.81 -3.57
N VAL A 74 -0.82 -5.64 -2.25
CA VAL A 74 0.23 -6.06 -1.30
C VAL A 74 0.41 -7.58 -1.29
N ALA A 75 -0.67 -8.36 -1.45
CA ALA A 75 -0.61 -9.82 -1.57
C ALA A 75 0.17 -10.28 -2.82
N SER A 76 0.12 -9.48 -3.90
CA SER A 76 0.75 -9.83 -5.19
C SER A 76 2.26 -9.55 -5.26
N ILE A 77 2.78 -8.81 -4.28
CA ILE A 77 4.18 -8.38 -4.22
C ILE A 77 5.02 -9.46 -3.56
N ASP A 78 6.14 -9.80 -4.20
CA ASP A 78 7.16 -10.66 -3.61
C ASP A 78 8.45 -9.89 -3.37
N LEU A 79 8.70 -9.56 -2.10
CA LEU A 79 9.91 -8.83 -1.68
C LEU A 79 11.19 -9.64 -1.90
N ASN A 80 11.10 -10.98 -1.95
CA ASN A 80 12.27 -11.85 -2.10
C ASN A 80 12.51 -12.28 -3.54
N ALA A 81 11.70 -11.82 -4.49
CA ALA A 81 11.85 -12.20 -5.88
C ALA A 81 13.08 -11.55 -6.54
N ASP A 82 13.41 -12.05 -7.73
CA ASP A 82 14.50 -11.53 -8.55
C ASP A 82 14.23 -10.10 -9.09
N ALA A 83 15.23 -9.53 -9.78
CA ALA A 83 15.17 -8.16 -10.27
C ALA A 83 14.03 -7.93 -11.28
N ASP A 84 13.76 -8.90 -12.16
CA ASP A 84 12.71 -8.79 -13.17
C ASP A 84 11.33 -8.78 -12.50
N ARG A 85 11.12 -9.67 -11.52
CA ARG A 85 9.87 -9.69 -10.76
C ARG A 85 9.69 -8.44 -9.91
N ARG A 86 10.74 -7.93 -9.27
CA ARG A 86 10.69 -6.68 -8.51
C ARG A 86 10.34 -5.48 -9.40
N LEU A 87 10.90 -5.41 -10.60
CA LEU A 87 10.55 -4.37 -11.58
C LEU A 87 9.09 -4.47 -12.00
N ALA A 88 8.59 -5.69 -12.25
CA ALA A 88 7.19 -5.92 -12.58
C ALA A 88 6.24 -5.50 -11.44
N ASP A 89 6.61 -5.77 -10.18
CA ASP A 89 5.83 -5.37 -9.02
C ASP A 89 5.84 -3.83 -8.83
N ILE A 90 6.98 -3.18 -9.05
CA ILE A 90 7.11 -1.71 -9.07
C ILE A 90 6.18 -1.08 -10.12
N ASN A 91 6.20 -1.60 -11.36
CA ASN A 91 5.35 -1.09 -12.44
C ASN A 91 3.86 -1.29 -12.13
N ARG A 92 3.48 -2.45 -11.57
CA ARG A 92 2.10 -2.71 -11.14
C ARG A 92 1.63 -1.71 -10.09
N VAL A 93 2.46 -1.38 -9.11
CA VAL A 93 2.13 -0.36 -8.10
C VAL A 93 1.97 1.02 -8.75
N ALA A 94 2.88 1.37 -9.67
CA ALA A 94 2.84 2.67 -10.36
C ALA A 94 1.58 2.89 -11.21
N GLU A 95 1.01 1.82 -11.77
CA GLU A 95 -0.23 1.87 -12.56
C GLU A 95 -1.50 1.77 -11.71
N SER A 96 -1.38 1.38 -10.44
CA SER A 96 -2.52 1.12 -9.56
C SER A 96 -3.21 2.40 -9.09
N ARG A 97 -4.50 2.28 -8.79
CA ARG A 97 -5.30 3.32 -8.10
C ARG A 97 -6.19 2.68 -7.05
N LEU A 98 -6.23 3.28 -5.87
CA LEU A 98 -7.09 2.79 -4.78
C LEU A 98 -8.54 3.27 -4.93
N TRP A 99 -8.75 4.42 -5.55
CA TRP A 99 -10.04 5.10 -5.63
C TRP A 99 -10.10 5.96 -6.90
N GLN A 100 -11.31 6.12 -7.46
CA GLN A 100 -11.70 7.08 -8.50
C GLN A 100 -13.20 7.31 -8.39
#